data_AF-A0A957PA23-F1
#
_entry.id   AF-A0A957PA23-F1
#
_cell.length_a   1.000
_cell.length_b   1.000
_cell.length_c   1.000
_cell.angle_alpha   90.00
_cell.angle_beta   90.00
_cell.angle_gamma   90.00
#
_symmetry.space_group_name_H-M   'P 1'
#
loop_
_entity.id
_entity.type
_entity.pdbx_description
1 polymer ?
#
loop_
_entity_poly.entity_id
_entity_poly.type
_entity_poly.pdbx_seq_one_letter_code
_entity_poly.pdbx_strand_id
1 'polypeptide(L)'
;MTITLKLIKDAQGCLYFQELERRIWASPDDDLIPTHVGVTVLKNGGALLGAYADDGPPETGGMVGAAFWWLGSDARPIAMNELSPAHDGAALKVCSHIAG
;
A
#
# COMPACT_ATOMS: atom_id res chain seq x y z
N MET A 1 17.66 -3.55 -19.17
CA MET A 1 16.57 -4.01 -18.31
C MET A 1 15.44 -3.02 -18.44
N THR A 2 14.29 -3.45 -18.95
CA THR A 2 13.11 -2.59 -19.14
C THR A 2 12.16 -2.82 -17.98
N ILE A 3 11.72 -1.74 -17.34
CA ILE A 3 10.73 -1.80 -16.25
C ILE A 3 9.38 -1.34 -16.77
N THR A 4 8.35 -2.15 -16.57
CA THR A 4 6.96 -1.78 -16.86
C THR A 4 6.21 -1.53 -15.56
N LEU A 5 5.52 -0.40 -15.45
CA LEU A 5 4.70 -0.07 -14.30
C LEU A 5 3.23 -0.44 -14.57
N LYS A 6 2.58 -1.14 -13.65
CA LYS A 6 1.16 -1.53 -13.77
C LYS A 6 0.44 -1.33 -12.44
N LEU A 7 -0.74 -0.72 -12.50
CA LEU A 7 -1.66 -0.72 -11.36
C LEU A 7 -2.18 -2.14 -11.13
N ILE A 8 -2.10 -2.59 -9.89
CA ILE A 8 -2.67 -3.85 -9.44
C ILE A 8 -4.16 -3.64 -9.19
N LYS A 9 -4.99 -4.54 -9.73
CA LYS A 9 -6.46 -4.39 -9.76
C LYS A 9 -7.21 -5.61 -9.22
N ASP A 10 -6.50 -6.68 -8.87
CA ASP A 10 -7.06 -7.96 -8.46
C ASP A 10 -6.30 -8.56 -7.27
N ALA A 11 -6.88 -9.63 -6.70
CA ALA A 11 -6.31 -10.32 -5.56
C ALA A 11 -4.99 -11.04 -5.89
N GLN A 12 -4.79 -11.48 -7.14
CA GLN A 12 -3.58 -12.18 -7.55
C GLN A 12 -2.37 -11.26 -7.50
N GLY A 13 -2.51 -10.02 -7.97
CA GLY A 13 -1.44 -9.03 -7.83
C GLY A 13 -1.16 -8.65 -6.38
N CYS A 14 -2.16 -8.67 -5.50
CA CYS A 14 -1.94 -8.49 -4.05
C CYS A 14 -1.15 -9.66 -3.43
N LEU A 15 -1.40 -10.90 -3.86
CA LEU A 15 -0.59 -12.06 -3.44
C LEU A 15 0.87 -11.93 -3.91
N TYR A 16 1.09 -11.49 -5.15
CA TYR A 16 2.43 -11.23 -5.68
C TYR A 16 3.16 -10.11 -4.94
N PHE A 17 2.43 -9.08 -4.51
CA PHE A 17 2.99 -8.03 -3.68
C PHE A 17 3.39 -8.55 -2.29
N GLN A 18 2.55 -9.37 -1.65
CA GLN A 18 2.90 -9.97 -0.37
C GLN A 18 4.15 -10.87 -0.47
N GLU A 19 4.29 -11.60 -1.58
CA GLU A 19 5.50 -12.40 -1.84
C GLU A 19 6.73 -11.53 -2.11
N LEU A 20 6.55 -10.38 -2.77
CA LEU A 20 7.62 -9.40 -2.94
C LEU A 20 8.10 -8.85 -1.59
N GLU A 21 7.18 -8.44 -0.72
CA GLU A 21 7.49 -7.95 0.63
C GLU A 21 8.30 -9.01 1.41
N ARG A 22 7.85 -10.27 1.38
CA ARG A 22 8.54 -11.41 2.02
C ARG A 22 9.98 -11.55 1.55
N ARG A 23 10.20 -11.47 0.24
CA ARG A 23 11.53 -11.65 -0.37
C ARG A 23 12.47 -10.48 -0.06
N ILE A 24 11.95 -9.25 -0.02
CA ILE A 24 12.77 -8.05 0.18
C ILE A 24 13.12 -7.86 1.66
N TRP A 25 12.19 -8.11 2.57
CA TRP A 25 12.40 -7.85 3.99
C TRP A 25 12.80 -9.06 4.81
N ALA A 26 12.68 -10.27 4.25
CA ALA A 26 12.86 -11.53 4.99
C ALA A 26 12.03 -11.55 6.29
N SER A 27 10.88 -10.87 6.26
CA SER A 27 10.00 -10.66 7.40
C SER A 27 9.04 -11.83 7.60
N PRO A 28 8.63 -12.09 8.86
CA PRO A 28 7.56 -13.04 9.15
C PRO A 28 6.20 -12.55 8.61
N ASP A 29 5.22 -13.45 8.52
CA ASP A 29 3.91 -13.18 7.90
C ASP A 29 3.13 -12.01 8.53
N ASP A 30 3.31 -11.78 9.82
CA ASP A 30 2.65 -10.75 10.61
C ASP A 30 3.18 -9.32 10.34
N ASP A 31 4.37 -9.21 9.76
CA ASP A 31 4.97 -7.93 9.35
C ASP A 31 4.66 -7.57 7.87
N LEU A 32 4.11 -8.50 7.09
CA LEU A 32 3.73 -8.28 5.69
C LEU A 32 2.32 -7.71 5.59
N ILE A 33 2.03 -6.90 4.57
CA ILE A 33 0.66 -6.45 4.34
C ILE A 33 -0.19 -7.67 3.95
N PRO A 34 -1.23 -8.01 4.73
CA PRO A 34 -2.07 -9.15 4.38
C PRO A 34 -2.81 -8.88 3.08
N THR A 35 -2.89 -9.89 2.21
CA THR A 35 -3.56 -9.78 0.90
C THR A 35 -4.97 -9.18 0.99
N HIS A 36 -5.76 -9.55 2.01
CA HIS A 36 -7.12 -9.03 2.20
C HIS A 36 -7.14 -7.52 2.55
N VAL A 37 -6.11 -7.02 3.24
CA VAL A 37 -5.93 -5.58 3.50
C VAL A 37 -5.58 -4.86 2.20
N GLY A 38 -4.66 -5.42 1.41
CA GLY A 38 -4.32 -4.89 0.08
C GLY A 38 -5.54 -4.75 -0.82
N VAL A 39 -6.35 -5.82 -0.94
CA VAL A 39 -7.62 -5.80 -1.69
C VAL A 39 -8.58 -4.74 -1.15
N THR A 40 -8.70 -4.62 0.18
CA THR A 40 -9.56 -3.61 0.80
C THR A 40 -9.12 -2.19 0.41
N VAL A 41 -7.83 -1.89 0.48
CA VAL A 41 -7.29 -0.58 0.10
C VAL A 41 -7.58 -0.26 -1.38
N LEU A 42 -7.37 -1.23 -2.28
CA LEU A 42 -7.67 -1.05 -3.71
C LEU A 42 -9.15 -0.76 -3.99
N LYS A 43 -10.05 -1.27 -3.14
CA LYS A 43 -11.50 -1.01 -3.25
C LYS A 43 -11.93 0.31 -2.62
N ASN A 44 -11.09 0.93 -1.79
CA ASN A 44 -11.44 2.11 -0.97
C ASN A 44 -10.59 3.35 -1.31
N GLY A 45 -10.15 3.48 -2.57
CA GLY A 45 -9.51 4.71 -3.06
C GLY A 45 -8.00 4.82 -2.80
N GLY A 46 -7.37 3.78 -2.26
CA GLY A 46 -5.92 3.63 -2.33
C GLY A 46 -5.49 2.95 -3.63
N ALA A 47 -4.18 2.73 -3.80
CA ALA A 47 -3.67 1.97 -4.92
C ALA A 47 -2.36 1.25 -4.61
N LEU A 48 -2.05 0.29 -5.48
CA LEU A 48 -0.83 -0.50 -5.48
C LEU A 48 -0.29 -0.50 -6.91
N LEU A 49 0.90 0.07 -7.09
CA LEU A 49 1.59 0.18 -8.37
C LEU A 49 2.80 -0.75 -8.35
N GLY A 50 2.75 -1.82 -9.15
CA GLY A 50 3.88 -2.75 -9.30
C GLY A 50 4.83 -2.32 -10.41
N ALA A 51 6.12 -2.55 -10.19
CA ALA A 51 7.18 -2.48 -11.17
C ALA A 51 7.57 -3.90 -11.59
N TYR A 52 7.61 -4.16 -12.89
CA TYR A 52 7.82 -5.50 -13.47
C TYR A 52 9.02 -5.50 -14.40
N ALA A 53 9.83 -6.57 -14.32
CA ALA A 53 10.96 -6.82 -15.21
C ALA A 53 10.79 -8.18 -15.92
N ASP A 54 11.34 -8.30 -17.13
CA ASP A 54 11.23 -9.54 -17.93
C ASP A 54 11.96 -10.73 -17.26
N ASP A 55 13.01 -10.44 -16.49
CA ASP A 55 13.79 -11.38 -15.68
C ASP A 55 13.39 -11.36 -14.19
N GLY A 56 12.21 -10.80 -13.88
CA GLY A 56 11.69 -10.73 -12.52
C GLY A 56 11.34 -12.11 -11.94
N PRO A 57 11.26 -12.25 -10.61
CA PRO A 57 10.96 -13.52 -9.95
C PRO A 57 9.58 -14.07 -10.36
N PRO A 58 9.47 -15.36 -10.74
CA PRO A 58 8.19 -15.93 -11.16
C PRO A 58 7.14 -15.98 -10.04
N GLU A 59 7.55 -16.15 -8.78
CA GLU A 59 6.66 -16.18 -7.62
C GLU A 59 5.97 -14.85 -7.33
N THR A 60 6.56 -13.73 -7.78
CA THR A 60 5.96 -12.39 -7.71
C THR A 60 5.28 -12.00 -9.03
N GLY A 61 5.13 -12.94 -9.97
CA GLY A 61 4.61 -12.66 -11.32
C GLY A 61 5.49 -11.69 -12.12
N GLY A 62 6.80 -11.68 -11.84
CA GLY A 62 7.77 -10.76 -12.43
C GLY A 62 7.84 -9.39 -11.76
N MET A 63 7.13 -9.18 -10.64
CA MET A 63 7.19 -7.93 -9.87
C MET A 63 8.54 -7.83 -9.14
N VAL A 64 9.23 -6.72 -9.33
CA VAL A 64 10.54 -6.42 -8.72
C VAL A 64 10.47 -5.24 -7.75
N GLY A 65 9.38 -4.48 -7.78
CA GLY A 65 9.10 -3.43 -6.82
C GLY A 65 7.62 -3.05 -6.80
N ALA A 66 7.20 -2.31 -5.80
CA ALA A 66 5.84 -1.85 -5.60
C ALA A 66 5.78 -0.58 -4.76
N ALA A 67 4.84 0.31 -5.10
CA ALA A 67 4.42 1.42 -4.27
C ALA A 67 2.95 1.23 -3.89
N PHE A 68 2.67 1.22 -2.59
CA PHE A 68 1.35 1.07 -2.00
C PHE A 68 0.95 2.36 -1.28
N TRP A 69 -0.28 2.83 -1.47
CA TRP A 69 -0.80 4.00 -0.77
C TRP A 69 -2.28 3.90 -0.45
N TRP A 70 -2.68 4.56 0.65
CA TRP A 70 -4.05 4.59 1.13
C TRP A 70 -4.36 5.92 1.82
N LEU A 71 -5.65 6.23 1.92
CA LEU A 71 -6.10 7.39 2.67
C LEU A 71 -6.11 7.08 4.16
N GLY A 72 -5.54 7.99 4.94
CA GLY A 72 -5.60 8.00 6.39
C GLY A 72 -6.16 9.31 6.91
N SER A 73 -6.33 9.38 8.23
CA SER A 73 -6.77 10.58 8.91
C SER A 73 -5.80 10.90 10.05
N ASP A 74 -5.49 12.18 10.21
CA ASP A 74 -4.77 12.67 11.39
C ASP A 74 -5.77 13.10 12.47
N ALA A 75 -5.57 12.60 13.68
CA ALA A 75 -6.29 13.04 14.84
C ALA A 75 -5.58 14.29 15.38
N ARG A 76 -6.01 15.48 14.93
CA ARG A 76 -5.62 16.71 15.63
C ARG A 76 -6.09 16.56 17.08
N PRO A 77 -5.22 16.68 18.11
CA PRO A 77 -5.68 16.72 19.47
C PRO A 77 -6.64 17.90 19.58
N ILE A 78 -7.92 17.62 19.88
CA ILE A 78 -8.88 18.66 20.26
C ILE A 78 -8.36 19.23 21.58
N ALA A 79 -7.65 20.36 21.52
CA ALA A 79 -7.38 21.14 22.70
C ALA A 79 -8.74 21.52 23.28
N MET A 80 -9.04 20.99 24.47
CA MET A 80 -10.30 21.18 25.17
C MET A 80 -10.40 22.61 25.72
N ASN A 81 -10.37 23.61 24.84
CA ASN A 81 -10.64 25.02 25.17
C ASN A 81 -11.06 25.90 23.97
N GLU A 82 -11.18 25.39 22.74
CA GLU A 82 -11.61 26.23 21.62
C GLU A 82 -12.92 25.71 21.00
N LEU A 83 -14.02 26.04 21.66
CA LEU A 83 -15.35 26.10 21.07
C LEU A 83 -15.36 27.21 20.00
N SER A 84 -14.78 26.93 18.83
CA SER A 84 -14.93 27.71 17.62
C SER A 84 -15.74 26.91 16.60
N PRO A 85 -16.84 27.44 16.04
CA PRO A 85 -17.69 26.69 15.13
C PRO A 85 -17.11 26.74 13.70
N ALA A 86 -16.08 25.94 13.42
CA ALA A 86 -15.73 25.50 12.06
C ALA A 86 -14.49 24.58 12.08
N HIS A 87 -14.64 23.38 11.50
CA HIS A 87 -13.63 22.33 11.27
C HIS A 87 -13.45 21.27 12.36
N ASP A 88 -14.56 20.74 12.87
CA ASP A 88 -14.65 19.41 13.52
C ASP A 88 -14.50 18.28 12.48
N GLY A 89 -13.30 18.15 11.91
CA GLY A 89 -13.00 17.11 10.93
C GLY A 89 -11.58 16.61 11.07
N ALA A 90 -11.40 15.29 11.08
CA ALA A 90 -10.09 14.67 10.96
C ALA A 90 -9.43 15.13 9.66
N ALA A 91 -8.15 15.50 9.70
CA ALA A 91 -7.44 15.97 8.52
C ALA A 91 -7.07 14.76 7.65
N LEU A 92 -7.43 14.76 6.36
CA LEU A 92 -7.04 13.69 5.44
C LEU A 92 -5.54 13.72 5.19
N LYS A 93 -4.91 12.53 5.20
CA LYS A 93 -3.52 12.32 4.81
C LYS A 93 -3.41 11.14 3.86
N VAL A 94 -2.33 11.12 3.08
CA VAL A 94 -1.94 9.94 2.29
C VAL A 94 -0.87 9.18 3.07
N CYS A 95 -1.14 7.91 3.36
CA CYS A 95 -0.15 6.98 3.87
C CYS A 95 0.44 6.17 2.71
N SER A 96 1.69 5.77 2.83
CA SER A 96 2.37 4.99 1.79
C SER A 96 3.35 3.99 2.35
N HIS A 97 3.66 2.99 1.53
CA HIS A 97 4.57 1.91 1.81
C HIS A 97 5.21 1.44 0.49
N ILE A 98 6.48 1.07 0.49
CA ILE A 98 7.25 0.79 -0.74
C ILE A 98 8.12 -0.45 -0.49
N ALA A 99 8.12 -1.40 -1.41
CA ALA A 99 9.01 -2.56 -1.43
C ALA A 99 9.67 -2.62 -2.82
N GLY A 100 11.00 -2.68 -2.93
CA GLY A 100 11.68 -2.76 -4.24
C GLY A 100 13.19 -2.61 -4.15
#